data_AF-A0A6A4NWN0-F1
#
_entry.id   AF-A0A6A4NWN0-F1
#
_cell.length_a   1.000
_cell.length_b   1.000
_cell.length_c   1.000
_cell.angle_alpha   90.00
_cell.angle_beta   90.00
_cell.angle_gamma   90.00
#
_symmetry.space_group_name_H-M   'P 1'
#
loop_
_entity.id
_entity.type
_entity.pdbx_description
1 polymer ?
#
loop_
_entity_poly.entity_id
_entity_poly.type
_entity_poly.pdbx_seq_one_letter_code
_entity_poly.pdbx_strand_id
1 'polypeptide(L)'
;MWRLPRFSYLVNRLNQVRAINLGLKVNHACYSELSSPQSHLNPSHSQQIKLNTPGETAKNYIGLNVSRKDKTKYLINTLFDLNDSKEAIYGALDAWVAWEQNFPIASLKRILTVLEKEQQWHRVVQVIKWMLSKGQGTTMGTYGQLIRALDMDHRVREAQKFWETKIGTDLHSVPWQLCHLMISVYYRNNMLEDLVELFKGLEAFDRKPRDKAIIQKVANAYEMLGLLKEKERILEKYSYHFTAEGPSKKNSRNSSKSKKIPLVSEKGEHKESGESSAEEQ
;
A
#
# COMPACT_ATOMS: atom_id res chain seq x y z
N MET A 1 -27.44 -4.09 22.91
CA MET A 1 -27.69 -2.68 22.53
C MET A 1 -27.30 -1.79 23.70
N TRP A 2 -26.22 -1.01 23.58
CA TRP A 2 -25.88 0.03 24.57
C TRP A 2 -25.59 1.33 23.82
N ARG A 3 -26.15 2.44 24.32
CA ARG A 3 -26.22 3.73 23.62
C ARG A 3 -25.03 4.60 24.02
N LEU A 4 -24.35 5.19 23.04
CA LEU A 4 -23.37 6.26 23.27
C LEU A 4 -24.10 7.56 23.65
N PRO A 5 -23.63 8.32 24.66
CA PRO A 5 -24.07 9.68 24.88
C PRO A 5 -23.64 10.60 23.72
N ARG A 6 -24.58 11.39 23.19
CA ARG A 6 -24.25 12.51 22.29
C ARG A 6 -23.66 13.65 23.11
N PHE A 7 -22.43 14.07 22.79
CA PHE A 7 -21.95 15.40 23.17
C PHE A 7 -22.20 16.38 22.02
N SER A 8 -23.11 17.32 22.26
CA SER A 8 -23.40 18.44 21.37
C SER A 8 -23.10 19.75 22.11
N TYR A 9 -22.06 20.47 21.70
CA TYR A 9 -21.79 21.83 22.18
C TYR A 9 -21.65 22.81 21.02
N LEU A 10 -22.77 23.50 20.77
CA LEU A 10 -22.95 24.91 20.37
C LEU A 10 -22.12 25.53 19.23
N VAL A 11 -22.66 26.66 18.75
CA VAL A 11 -22.52 27.16 17.37
C VAL A 11 -22.26 28.68 17.35
N ASN A 12 -21.39 29.11 16.43
CA ASN A 12 -21.22 30.44 15.82
C ASN A 12 -20.98 31.71 16.67
N ARG A 13 -19.83 32.36 16.38
CA ARG A 13 -19.57 33.78 15.98
C ARG A 13 -18.20 34.22 16.54
N LEU A 14 -17.38 35.06 15.89
CA LEU A 14 -17.67 36.21 15.02
C LEU A 14 -16.68 36.36 13.85
N ASN A 15 -17.09 37.07 12.79
CA ASN A 15 -16.22 37.62 11.74
C ASN A 15 -15.77 39.05 12.09
N GLN A 16 -14.49 39.37 11.91
CA GLN A 16 -13.95 40.58 11.24
C GLN A 16 -12.50 40.85 11.68
N VAL A 17 -11.59 41.04 10.71
CA VAL A 17 -10.47 42.01 10.60
C VAL A 17 -9.82 41.70 9.22
N ARG A 18 -10.21 42.43 8.17
CA ARG A 18 -9.59 43.66 7.64
C ARG A 18 -8.55 43.35 6.57
N ALA A 19 -8.95 43.48 5.30
CA ALA A 19 -8.05 43.36 4.16
C ALA A 19 -7.00 44.47 4.16
N ILE A 20 -5.75 44.12 3.87
CA ILE A 20 -4.69 45.06 3.51
C ILE A 20 -4.45 44.92 2.01
N ASN A 21 -4.76 45.99 1.26
CA ASN A 21 -4.45 46.08 -0.15
C ASN A 21 -2.94 46.24 -0.34
N LEU A 22 -2.29 45.27 -0.97
CA LEU A 22 -0.96 45.43 -1.58
C LEU A 22 -1.13 45.38 -3.09
N GLY A 23 -1.14 46.55 -3.72
CA GLY A 23 -1.35 46.70 -5.15
C GLY A 23 -0.12 46.25 -5.94
N LEU A 24 -0.25 45.13 -6.66
CA LEU A 24 0.70 44.70 -7.68
C LEU A 24 0.12 44.99 -9.07
N LYS A 25 0.70 45.99 -9.74
CA LYS A 25 0.40 46.30 -11.14
C LYS A 25 0.96 45.19 -12.04
N VAL A 26 0.10 44.54 -12.81
CA VAL A 26 0.53 43.67 -13.91
C VAL A 26 0.41 44.46 -15.21
N ASN A 27 1.55 44.78 -15.82
CA ASN A 27 1.59 45.43 -17.13
C ASN A 27 1.28 44.41 -18.23
N HIS A 28 0.28 44.68 -19.06
CA HIS A 28 0.04 43.95 -20.32
C HIS A 28 0.50 44.84 -21.48
N ALA A 29 1.46 44.37 -22.28
CA ALA A 29 1.94 45.07 -23.47
C ALA A 29 2.45 44.07 -24.53
N CYS A 30 2.31 44.44 -25.81
CA CYS A 30 2.64 43.67 -27.02
C CYS A 30 1.76 42.41 -27.20
N TYR A 31 0.90 42.34 -28.21
CA TYR A 31 1.28 42.45 -29.62
C TYR A 31 0.39 43.40 -30.46
N SER A 32 0.99 43.93 -31.53
CA SER A 32 0.42 44.95 -32.41
C SER A 32 -0.35 44.40 -33.61
N GLU A 33 -1.22 45.23 -34.17
CA GLU A 33 -2.11 44.96 -35.30
C GLU A 33 -1.39 44.75 -36.65
N LEU A 34 -2.03 43.98 -37.54
CA LEU A 34 -1.90 44.11 -39.00
C LEU A 34 -3.29 43.93 -39.64
N SER A 35 -3.51 44.57 -40.79
CA SER A 35 -4.82 45.09 -41.20
C SER A 35 -5.42 44.45 -42.46
N SER A 36 -6.75 44.18 -42.42
CA SER A 36 -7.75 44.30 -43.52
C SER A 36 -7.59 43.40 -44.78
N PRO A 37 -8.59 43.31 -45.69
CA PRO A 37 -9.89 44.00 -45.76
C PRO A 37 -11.15 43.11 -45.93
N GLN A 38 -12.32 43.77 -45.99
CA GLN A 38 -13.66 43.18 -46.17
C GLN A 38 -13.95 42.68 -47.59
N SER A 39 -14.87 41.73 -47.74
CA SER A 39 -15.77 41.64 -48.90
C SER A 39 -17.13 41.01 -48.53
N HIS A 40 -18.19 41.47 -49.20
CA HIS A 40 -19.59 41.12 -48.95
C HIS A 40 -19.96 39.71 -49.46
N LEU A 41 -20.99 39.08 -48.86
CA LEU A 41 -22.21 38.63 -49.58
C LEU A 41 -23.26 38.00 -48.62
N ASN A 42 -24.54 38.02 -49.03
CA ASN A 42 -25.72 37.69 -48.20
C ASN A 42 -25.98 36.18 -48.02
N PRO A 43 -26.72 35.77 -46.97
CA PRO A 43 -27.22 34.40 -46.83
C PRO A 43 -28.56 34.20 -47.57
N SER A 44 -28.72 33.05 -48.24
CA SER A 44 -29.96 32.23 -48.35
C SER A 44 -30.06 31.48 -49.69
N HIS A 45 -29.70 30.20 -49.71
CA HIS A 45 -30.62 29.20 -50.29
C HIS A 45 -30.35 27.79 -49.76
N SER A 46 -31.42 27.07 -49.46
CA SER A 46 -31.42 25.68 -49.01
C SER A 46 -31.40 24.71 -50.20
N GLN A 47 -30.53 23.70 -50.16
CA GLN A 47 -30.75 22.44 -50.88
C GLN A 47 -30.57 21.25 -49.94
N GLN A 48 -31.38 20.21 -50.17
CA GLN A 48 -31.65 19.13 -49.24
C GLN A 48 -30.79 17.88 -49.49
N ILE A 49 -30.48 17.20 -48.37
CA ILE A 49 -30.29 15.76 -48.23
C ILE A 49 -29.13 15.09 -49.00
N LYS A 50 -28.15 14.60 -48.23
CA LYS A 50 -27.81 13.16 -48.26
C LYS A 50 -27.44 12.65 -46.88
N LEU A 51 -28.31 11.82 -46.32
CA LEU A 51 -28.04 11.06 -45.10
C LEU A 51 -27.14 9.87 -45.45
N ASN A 52 -25.98 9.74 -44.81
CA ASN A 52 -25.16 8.52 -44.80
C ASN A 52 -24.43 8.47 -43.45
N THR A 53 -25.02 7.78 -42.47
CA THR A 53 -24.33 7.25 -41.28
C THR A 53 -23.59 5.94 -41.64
N PRO A 54 -22.67 5.40 -40.82
CA PRO A 54 -22.10 5.95 -39.58
C PRO A 54 -20.56 6.03 -39.57
N GLY A 55 -20.02 6.97 -38.80
CA GLY A 55 -18.60 7.08 -38.50
C GLY A 55 -18.43 7.70 -37.14
N GLU A 56 -18.42 6.87 -36.10
CA GLU A 56 -18.35 7.28 -34.70
C GLU A 56 -17.15 8.21 -34.50
N THR A 57 -17.40 9.46 -34.10
CA THR A 57 -16.31 10.44 -33.97
C THR A 57 -15.36 9.99 -32.89
N ALA A 58 -14.19 9.49 -33.30
CA ALA A 58 -13.07 9.20 -32.42
C ALA A 58 -12.57 10.51 -31.79
N LYS A 59 -13.26 10.94 -30.71
CA LYS A 59 -12.83 12.02 -29.82
C LYS A 59 -11.64 11.51 -29.02
N ASN A 60 -10.51 11.39 -29.71
CA ASN A 60 -9.23 10.95 -29.19
C ASN A 60 -8.67 12.05 -28.30
N TYR A 61 -9.18 12.15 -27.07
CA TYR A 61 -8.53 12.92 -26.03
C TYR A 61 -7.10 12.39 -25.86
N ILE A 62 -6.12 13.30 -25.93
CA ILE A 62 -4.69 13.00 -26.03
C ILE A 62 -4.18 12.07 -24.89
N GLY A 63 -4.87 12.04 -23.74
CA GLY A 63 -4.57 11.17 -22.60
C GLY A 63 -5.13 9.73 -22.62
N LEU A 64 -5.92 9.33 -23.65
CA LEU A 64 -6.52 7.98 -23.72
C LEU A 64 -5.61 6.91 -24.35
N ASN A 65 -4.68 7.31 -25.22
CA ASN A 65 -3.81 6.37 -25.95
C ASN A 65 -2.56 5.91 -25.18
N VAL A 66 -2.34 6.39 -23.95
CA VAL A 66 -1.19 6.01 -23.12
C VAL A 66 -1.58 4.86 -22.20
N SER A 67 -0.82 3.75 -22.23
CA SER A 67 -1.14 2.58 -21.42
C SER A 67 -1.05 2.88 -19.91
N ARG A 68 -1.86 2.21 -19.09
CA ARG A 68 -1.79 2.32 -17.61
C ARG A 68 -0.39 2.00 -17.06
N LYS A 69 0.41 1.17 -17.74
CA LYS A 69 1.80 0.88 -17.35
C LYS A 69 2.69 2.10 -17.57
N ASP A 70 2.55 2.76 -18.72
CA ASP A 70 3.38 3.91 -19.09
C ASP A 70 3.01 5.15 -18.29
N LYS A 71 1.71 5.40 -18.04
CA LYS A 71 1.25 6.42 -17.08
C LYS A 71 1.84 6.22 -15.69
N THR A 72 1.90 4.97 -15.21
CA THR A 72 2.49 4.65 -13.91
C THR A 72 4.01 4.84 -13.93
N LYS A 73 4.71 4.43 -15.00
CA LYS A 73 6.15 4.64 -15.17
C LYS A 73 6.51 6.13 -15.23
N TYR A 74 5.73 6.92 -15.96
CA TYR A 74 5.88 8.36 -16.05
C TYR A 74 5.78 8.99 -14.66
N LEU A 75 4.71 8.73 -13.90
CA LEU A 75 4.57 9.26 -12.55
C LEU A 75 5.68 8.78 -11.60
N ILE A 76 6.16 7.54 -11.72
CA ILE A 76 7.33 7.07 -10.95
C ILE A 76 8.55 7.95 -11.24
N ASN A 77 8.89 8.15 -12.52
CA ASN A 77 10.04 8.98 -12.89
C ASN A 77 9.86 10.42 -12.40
N THR A 78 8.71 11.04 -12.64
CA THR A 78 8.40 12.39 -12.11
C THR A 78 8.55 12.45 -10.60
N LEU A 79 8.07 11.44 -9.86
CA LEU A 79 8.22 11.37 -8.40
C LEU A 79 9.65 11.07 -7.93
N PHE A 80 10.59 10.69 -8.79
CA PHE A 80 12.02 10.68 -8.48
C PHE A 80 12.67 12.03 -8.80
N ASP A 81 12.34 12.64 -9.94
CA ASP A 81 12.96 13.87 -10.44
C ASP A 81 12.56 15.15 -9.66
N LEU A 82 11.42 15.13 -8.95
CA LEU A 82 10.95 16.26 -8.15
C LEU A 82 11.81 16.50 -6.90
N ASN A 83 11.79 17.73 -6.40
CA ASN A 83 12.26 18.04 -5.04
C ASN A 83 11.36 17.36 -4.00
N ASP A 84 11.95 16.96 -2.86
CA ASP A 84 11.25 16.35 -1.72
C ASP A 84 10.30 17.30 -0.95
N SER A 85 9.84 18.40 -1.57
CA SER A 85 8.84 19.28 -0.98
C SER A 85 7.43 18.70 -1.11
N LYS A 86 6.65 18.83 -0.04
CA LYS A 86 5.25 18.40 0.02
C LYS A 86 4.44 18.99 -1.13
N GLU A 87 4.67 20.26 -1.44
CA GLU A 87 3.93 21.03 -2.44
C GLU A 87 4.19 20.48 -3.86
N ALA A 88 5.43 20.12 -4.18
CA ALA A 88 5.80 19.55 -5.47
C ALA A 88 5.20 18.14 -5.64
N ILE A 89 5.35 17.27 -4.64
CA ILE A 89 4.83 15.90 -4.68
C ILE A 89 3.30 15.89 -4.68
N TYR A 90 2.64 16.70 -3.85
CA TYR A 90 1.18 16.78 -3.81
C TYR A 90 0.61 17.39 -5.11
N GLY A 91 1.25 18.43 -5.65
CA GLY A 91 0.88 19.06 -6.91
C GLY A 91 0.99 18.08 -8.10
N ALA A 92 2.07 17.30 -8.18
CA ALA A 92 2.24 16.29 -9.21
C ALA A 92 1.23 15.14 -9.11
N LEU A 93 0.92 14.68 -7.88
CA LEU A 93 -0.10 13.65 -7.66
C LEU A 93 -1.52 14.14 -7.98
N ASP A 94 -1.86 15.37 -7.61
CA ASP A 94 -3.16 15.99 -7.94
C ASP A 94 -3.31 16.25 -9.44
N ALA A 95 -2.26 16.78 -10.07
CA ALA A 95 -2.23 16.98 -11.53
C ALA A 95 -2.36 15.64 -12.28
N TRP A 96 -1.75 14.56 -11.78
CA TRP A 96 -1.86 13.24 -12.41
C TRP A 96 -3.25 12.60 -12.24
N VAL A 97 -3.84 12.67 -11.04
CA VAL A 97 -5.20 12.15 -10.80
C VAL A 97 -6.28 12.91 -11.57
N ALA A 98 -6.07 14.19 -11.90
CA ALA A 98 -7.00 14.97 -12.73
C ALA A 98 -7.24 14.36 -14.13
N TRP A 99 -6.36 13.48 -14.62
CA TRP A 99 -6.51 12.78 -15.91
C TRP A 99 -7.06 11.34 -15.80
N GLU A 100 -7.35 10.86 -14.58
CA GLU A 100 -7.81 9.48 -14.35
C GLU A 100 -9.31 9.44 -14.01
N GLN A 101 -10.07 8.63 -14.74
CA GLN A 101 -11.52 8.50 -14.58
C GLN A 101 -11.95 7.92 -13.22
N ASN A 102 -11.09 7.11 -12.61
CA ASN A 102 -11.30 6.48 -11.30
C ASN A 102 -10.03 6.65 -10.46
N PHE A 103 -10.16 6.78 -9.14
CA PHE A 103 -8.99 7.00 -8.29
C PHE A 103 -7.98 5.82 -8.40
N PRO A 104 -6.73 6.07 -8.81
CA PRO A 104 -5.83 5.02 -9.33
C PRO A 104 -5.06 4.27 -8.22
N ILE A 105 -5.78 3.69 -7.24
CA ILE A 105 -5.21 2.97 -6.07
C ILE A 105 -4.16 1.92 -6.46
N ALA A 106 -4.42 1.14 -7.52
CA ALA A 106 -3.53 0.07 -7.94
C ALA A 106 -2.17 0.57 -8.44
N SER A 107 -2.16 1.70 -9.17
CA SER A 107 -0.92 2.33 -9.62
C SER A 107 -0.17 3.00 -8.46
N LEU A 108 -0.89 3.66 -7.55
CA LEU A 108 -0.29 4.25 -6.34
C LEU A 108 0.36 3.18 -5.45
N LYS A 109 -0.26 2.01 -5.25
CA LYS A 109 0.37 0.87 -4.56
C LYS A 109 1.67 0.44 -5.23
N ARG A 110 1.73 0.40 -6.57
CA ARG A 110 2.95 0.06 -7.32
C ARG A 110 4.04 1.11 -7.19
N ILE A 111 3.67 2.40 -7.21
CA ILE A 111 4.57 3.54 -6.96
C ILE A 111 5.20 3.41 -5.57
N LEU A 112 4.39 3.19 -4.53
CA LEU A 112 4.87 2.99 -3.16
C LEU A 112 5.84 1.80 -3.07
N THR A 113 5.53 0.64 -3.68
CA THR A 113 6.44 -0.51 -3.72
C THR A 113 7.78 -0.22 -4.41
N VAL A 114 7.83 0.70 -5.38
CA VAL A 114 9.09 1.11 -6.02
C VAL A 114 9.85 2.09 -5.12
N LEU A 115 9.19 3.12 -4.59
CA LEU A 115 9.80 4.08 -3.68
C LEU A 115 10.37 3.42 -2.40
N GLU A 116 9.71 2.40 -1.86
CA GLU A 116 10.22 1.61 -0.72
C GLU A 116 11.48 0.80 -1.06
N LYS A 117 11.57 0.25 -2.28
CA LYS A 117 12.76 -0.49 -2.73
C LYS A 117 13.97 0.42 -2.89
N GLU A 118 13.74 1.61 -3.44
CA GLU A 118 14.75 2.66 -3.57
C GLU A 118 14.93 3.48 -2.27
N GLN A 119 14.36 3.02 -1.15
CA GLN A 119 14.48 3.60 0.19
C GLN A 119 14.12 5.09 0.28
N GLN A 120 13.23 5.57 -0.58
CA GLN A 120 12.73 6.94 -0.61
C GLN A 120 11.66 7.17 0.48
N TRP A 121 12.01 6.86 1.73
CA TRP A 121 11.06 6.82 2.86
C TRP A 121 10.29 8.12 3.04
N HIS A 122 10.96 9.27 2.85
CA HIS A 122 10.33 10.58 2.88
C HIS A 122 9.19 10.70 1.84
N ARG A 123 9.44 10.30 0.59
CA ARG A 123 8.45 10.28 -0.50
C ARG A 123 7.33 9.28 -0.23
N VAL A 124 7.65 8.10 0.32
CA VAL A 124 6.65 7.11 0.75
C VAL A 124 5.69 7.72 1.78
N VAL A 125 6.22 8.41 2.81
CA VAL A 125 5.41 9.13 3.81
C VAL A 125 4.52 10.18 3.15
N GLN A 126 5.06 11.00 2.23
CA GLN A 126 4.30 12.04 1.55
C GLN A 126 3.19 11.49 0.66
N VAL A 127 3.47 10.48 -0.18
CA VAL A 127 2.48 9.84 -1.05
C VAL A 127 1.36 9.19 -0.23
N ILE A 128 1.68 8.47 0.86
CA ILE A 128 0.64 7.86 1.71
C ILE A 128 -0.21 8.93 2.41
N LYS A 129 0.40 10.00 2.94
CA LYS A 129 -0.35 11.11 3.56
C LYS A 129 -1.25 11.85 2.56
N TRP A 130 -0.78 12.02 1.32
CA TRP A 130 -1.60 12.55 0.24
C TRP A 130 -2.78 11.62 -0.07
N MET A 131 -2.57 10.30 -0.18
CA MET A 131 -3.68 9.35 -0.38
C MET A 131 -4.72 9.46 0.75
N LEU A 132 -4.27 9.50 2.01
CA LEU A 132 -5.16 9.65 3.16
C LEU A 132 -5.91 10.98 3.18
N SER A 133 -5.31 12.08 2.69
CA SER A 133 -5.99 13.37 2.58
C SER A 133 -7.10 13.39 1.53
N LYS A 134 -7.04 12.50 0.53
CA LYS A 134 -8.13 12.26 -0.44
C LYS A 134 -9.15 11.22 0.05
N GLY A 135 -9.04 10.74 1.30
CA GLY A 135 -9.89 9.68 1.85
C GLY A 135 -9.57 8.29 1.29
N GLN A 136 -8.39 8.09 0.71
CA GLN A 136 -8.01 6.87 -0.01
C GLN A 136 -6.93 6.09 0.74
N GLY A 137 -6.96 4.77 0.64
CA GLY A 137 -6.00 3.91 1.36
C GLY A 137 -6.24 3.82 2.87
N THR A 138 -7.45 4.06 3.36
CA THR A 138 -7.85 3.91 4.77
C THR A 138 -7.92 2.44 5.19
N THR A 139 -6.79 1.74 5.15
CA THR A 139 -6.68 0.30 5.43
C THR A 139 -5.52 0.01 6.38
N MET A 140 -5.64 -1.02 7.22
CA MET A 140 -4.59 -1.42 8.15
C MET A 140 -3.24 -1.71 7.46
N GLY A 141 -3.26 -2.20 6.21
CA GLY A 141 -2.05 -2.39 5.40
C GLY A 141 -1.33 -1.07 5.12
N THR A 142 -2.05 -0.07 4.61
CA THR A 142 -1.51 1.27 4.35
C THR A 142 -1.10 2.01 5.63
N TYR A 143 -1.82 1.78 6.74
CA TYR A 143 -1.46 2.34 8.05
C TYR A 143 -0.15 1.75 8.59
N GLY A 144 0.03 0.42 8.51
CA GLY A 144 1.31 -0.22 8.84
C GLY A 144 2.44 0.21 7.90
N GLN A 145 2.14 0.44 6.62
CA GLN A 145 3.08 0.98 5.65
C GLN A 145 3.55 2.40 6.02
N LEU A 146 2.62 3.28 6.42
CA LEU A 146 2.95 4.62 6.90
C LEU A 146 3.80 4.60 8.18
N ILE A 147 3.47 3.73 9.14
CA ILE A 147 4.25 3.58 10.39
C ILE A 147 5.69 3.14 10.08
N ARG A 148 5.87 2.13 9.20
CA ARG A 148 7.20 1.72 8.72
C ARG A 148 7.94 2.87 8.05
N ALA A 149 7.28 3.61 7.17
CA ALA A 149 7.92 4.69 6.43
C ALA A 149 8.32 5.86 7.34
N LEU A 150 7.49 6.23 8.32
CA LEU A 150 7.80 7.25 9.33
C LEU A 150 8.96 6.83 10.25
N ASP A 151 9.01 5.55 10.63
CA ASP A 151 10.10 4.97 11.42
C ASP A 151 11.44 4.98 10.65
N MET A 152 11.44 4.62 9.36
CA MET A 152 12.62 4.68 8.51
C MET A 152 13.02 6.12 8.10
N ASP A 153 12.08 7.06 8.08
CA ASP A 153 12.28 8.52 7.91
C ASP A 153 12.61 9.22 9.24
N HIS A 154 13.04 8.47 10.27
CA HIS A 154 13.44 8.93 11.61
C HIS A 154 12.40 9.77 12.39
N ARG A 155 11.11 9.61 12.09
CA ARG A 155 9.98 10.37 12.66
C ARG A 155 9.12 9.53 13.60
N VAL A 156 9.76 8.78 14.49
CA VAL A 156 9.09 7.80 15.35
C VAL A 156 7.96 8.39 16.22
N ARG A 157 8.11 9.62 16.74
CA ARG A 157 7.04 10.29 17.50
C ARG A 157 5.78 10.53 16.66
N GLU A 158 5.93 10.74 15.35
CA GLU A 158 4.79 10.88 14.45
C GLU A 158 4.12 9.52 14.19
N ALA A 159 4.92 8.44 14.09
CA ALA A 159 4.41 7.07 13.98
C ALA A 159 3.63 6.65 15.24
N GLN A 160 4.13 6.99 16.43
CA GLN A 160 3.45 6.79 17.72
C GLN A 160 2.11 7.52 17.76
N LYS A 161 2.10 8.85 17.53
CA LYS A 161 0.87 9.64 17.53
C LYS A 161 -0.16 9.13 16.52
N PHE A 162 0.29 8.67 15.36
CA PHE A 162 -0.57 8.05 14.36
C PHE A 162 -1.13 6.70 14.84
N TRP A 163 -0.30 5.84 15.44
CA TRP A 163 -0.73 4.59 16.06
C TRP A 163 -1.83 4.82 17.10
N GLU A 164 -1.58 5.67 18.09
CA GLU A 164 -2.53 6.02 19.16
C GLU A 164 -3.86 6.53 18.60
N THR A 165 -3.81 7.41 17.59
CA THR A 165 -5.00 8.07 17.02
C THR A 165 -5.82 7.16 16.09
N LYS A 166 -5.21 6.17 15.42
CA LYS A 166 -5.83 5.43 14.31
C LYS A 166 -5.90 3.92 14.48
N ILE A 167 -5.17 3.35 15.44
CA ILE A 167 -4.94 1.90 15.54
C ILE A 167 -5.04 1.44 17.00
N GLY A 168 -4.28 2.06 17.91
CA GLY A 168 -4.09 1.63 19.29
C GLY A 168 -5.33 1.71 20.19
N THR A 169 -6.42 2.36 19.75
CA THR A 169 -7.66 2.49 20.53
C THR A 169 -8.39 1.17 20.78
N ASP A 170 -8.19 0.17 19.91
CA ASP A 170 -8.78 -1.17 20.06
C ASP A 170 -7.73 -2.25 19.77
N LEU A 171 -6.85 -2.49 20.76
CA LEU A 171 -5.82 -3.52 20.65
C LEU A 171 -6.36 -4.95 20.54
N HIS A 172 -7.67 -5.20 20.76
CA HIS A 172 -8.26 -6.52 20.54
C HIS A 172 -8.40 -6.80 19.03
N SER A 173 -8.89 -5.81 18.26
CA SER A 173 -9.16 -5.95 16.82
C SER A 173 -7.95 -5.71 15.91
N VAL A 174 -6.85 -5.12 16.40
CA VAL A 174 -5.67 -4.81 15.56
C VAL A 174 -4.94 -6.08 15.09
N PRO A 175 -4.69 -6.27 13.78
CA PRO A 175 -3.94 -7.42 13.27
C PRO A 175 -2.55 -7.56 13.90
N TRP A 176 -2.16 -8.77 14.26
CA TRP A 176 -0.93 -9.03 15.03
C TRP A 176 0.35 -8.60 14.30
N GLN A 177 0.33 -8.56 12.96
CA GLN A 177 1.41 -8.02 12.12
C GLN A 177 1.67 -6.52 12.39
N LEU A 178 0.62 -5.74 12.69
CA LEU A 178 0.75 -4.33 13.06
C LEU A 178 1.29 -4.17 14.48
N CYS A 179 0.87 -5.03 15.42
CA CYS A 179 1.44 -5.09 16.77
C CYS A 179 2.93 -5.43 16.74
N HIS A 180 3.32 -6.46 15.96
CA HIS A 180 4.73 -6.84 15.72
C HIS A 180 5.54 -5.70 15.11
N LEU A 181 4.96 -4.94 14.17
CA LEU A 181 5.59 -3.75 13.60
C LEU A 181 5.84 -2.72 14.70
N MET A 182 4.81 -2.32 15.46
CA MET A 182 4.94 -1.26 16.45
C MET A 182 5.92 -1.61 17.58
N ILE A 183 5.89 -2.85 18.10
CA ILE A 183 6.91 -3.36 19.04
C ILE A 183 8.32 -3.26 18.44
N SER A 184 8.48 -3.54 17.14
CA SER A 184 9.77 -3.44 16.44
C SER A 184 10.21 -2.02 16.09
N VAL A 185 9.27 -1.07 16.02
CA VAL A 185 9.53 0.37 15.91
C VAL A 185 10.01 0.89 17.27
N TYR A 186 9.25 0.67 18.33
CA TYR A 186 9.61 1.09 19.69
C TYR A 186 10.97 0.53 20.14
N TYR A 187 11.23 -0.76 19.91
CA TYR A 187 12.50 -1.40 20.28
C TYR A 187 13.71 -0.75 19.59
N ARG A 188 13.63 -0.46 18.28
CA ARG A 188 14.75 0.13 17.53
C ARG A 188 15.02 1.59 17.89
N ASN A 189 14.00 2.31 18.34
CA ASN A 189 14.08 3.72 18.70
C ASN A 189 14.23 3.94 20.22
N ASN A 190 14.52 2.88 20.99
CA ASN A 190 14.68 2.91 22.45
C ASN A 190 13.49 3.53 23.21
N MET A 191 12.28 3.24 22.75
CA MET A 191 11.00 3.63 23.39
C MET A 191 10.47 2.45 24.20
N LEU A 192 11.16 2.14 25.29
CA LEU A 192 11.00 0.86 25.98
C LEU A 192 9.74 0.82 26.85
N GLU A 193 9.37 1.97 27.40
CA GLU A 193 8.15 2.20 28.17
C GLU A 193 6.91 1.96 27.30
N ASP A 194 6.83 2.62 26.12
CA ASP A 194 5.74 2.44 25.16
C ASP A 194 5.65 1.00 24.64
N LEU A 195 6.79 0.31 24.50
CA LEU A 195 6.86 -1.11 24.14
C LEU A 195 6.24 -1.99 25.22
N VAL A 196 6.63 -1.79 26.47
CA VAL A 196 6.13 -2.54 27.63
C VAL A 196 4.64 -2.26 27.86
N GLU A 197 4.18 -1.02 27.74
CA GLU A 197 2.77 -0.66 27.83
C GLU A 197 1.95 -1.33 26.72
N LEU A 198 2.39 -1.23 25.47
CA LEU A 198 1.75 -1.93 24.34
C LEU A 198 1.69 -3.44 24.60
N PHE A 199 2.76 -4.07 25.07
CA PHE A 199 2.75 -5.50 25.35
C PHE A 199 1.76 -5.89 26.45
N LYS A 200 1.76 -5.15 27.58
CA LYS A 200 0.79 -5.34 28.67
C LYS A 200 -0.66 -5.18 28.19
N GLY A 201 -0.91 -4.17 27.35
CA GLY A 201 -2.21 -3.96 26.73
C GLY A 201 -2.66 -5.14 25.86
N LEU A 202 -1.74 -5.78 25.13
CA LEU A 202 -2.03 -6.96 24.33
C LEU A 202 -2.22 -8.23 25.19
N GLU A 203 -1.43 -8.39 26.26
CA GLU A 203 -1.62 -9.48 27.24
C GLU A 203 -2.95 -9.39 27.98
N ALA A 204 -3.45 -8.18 28.26
CA ALA A 204 -4.74 -7.95 28.92
C ALA A 204 -5.95 -8.41 28.08
N PHE A 205 -5.76 -8.63 26.77
CA PHE A 205 -6.73 -9.25 25.86
C PHE A 205 -6.39 -10.72 25.54
N ASP A 206 -5.59 -11.38 26.39
CA ASP A 206 -5.11 -12.76 26.24
C ASP A 206 -4.39 -13.06 24.90
N ARG A 207 -3.89 -12.01 24.22
CA ARG A 207 -3.28 -12.14 22.90
C ARG A 207 -1.89 -12.74 23.02
N LYS A 208 -1.75 -14.01 22.64
CA LYS A 208 -0.48 -14.72 22.66
C LYS A 208 0.47 -14.19 21.57
N PRO A 209 1.74 -13.87 21.88
CA PRO A 209 2.75 -13.61 20.89
C PRO A 209 2.88 -14.76 19.90
N ARG A 210 3.21 -14.43 18.65
CA ARG A 210 3.36 -15.43 17.58
C ARG A 210 4.80 -15.89 17.40
N ASP A 211 5.75 -14.97 17.59
CA ASP A 211 7.16 -15.16 17.25
C ASP A 211 8.08 -14.96 18.47
N LYS A 212 9.03 -15.89 18.67
CA LYS A 212 10.12 -15.81 19.67
C LYS A 212 10.85 -14.46 19.67
N ALA A 213 11.04 -13.87 18.49
CA ALA A 213 11.73 -12.58 18.32
C ALA A 213 10.99 -11.39 18.98
N ILE A 214 9.67 -11.48 19.17
CA ILE A 214 8.89 -10.45 19.87
C ILE A 214 9.01 -10.62 21.37
N ILE A 215 8.90 -11.86 21.86
CA ILE A 215 9.12 -12.20 23.27
C ILE A 215 10.52 -11.75 23.71
N GLN A 216 11.55 -11.98 22.88
CA GLN A 216 12.92 -11.53 23.18
C GLN A 216 13.04 -10.00 23.24
N LYS A 217 12.44 -9.25 22.30
CA LYS A 217 12.44 -7.77 22.34
C LYS A 217 11.79 -7.22 23.61
N VAL A 218 10.69 -7.84 24.03
CA VAL A 218 9.95 -7.49 25.24
C VAL A 218 10.77 -7.82 26.49
N ALA A 219 11.34 -9.02 26.57
CA ALA A 219 12.24 -9.43 27.66
C ALA A 219 13.46 -8.51 27.79
N ASN A 220 14.08 -8.13 26.67
CA ASN A 220 15.18 -7.17 26.61
C ASN A 220 14.73 -5.76 27.04
N ALA A 221 13.52 -5.32 26.68
CA ALA A 221 13.00 -4.02 27.11
C ALA A 221 12.78 -3.98 28.64
N TYR A 222 12.22 -5.05 29.22
CA TYR A 222 12.12 -5.19 30.68
C TYR A 222 13.49 -5.19 31.35
N GLU A 223 14.50 -5.87 30.78
CA GLU A 223 15.88 -5.85 31.28
C GLU A 223 16.50 -4.46 31.28
N MET A 224 16.40 -3.75 30.16
CA MET A 224 16.94 -2.39 30.00
C MET A 224 16.22 -1.37 30.90
N LEU A 225 14.97 -1.63 31.29
CA LEU A 225 14.22 -0.86 32.29
C LEU A 225 14.47 -1.31 33.75
N GLY A 226 15.34 -2.29 33.98
CA GLY A 226 15.65 -2.83 35.32
C GLY A 226 14.57 -3.77 35.91
N LEU A 227 13.56 -4.14 35.13
CA LEU A 227 12.38 -4.91 35.53
C LEU A 227 12.62 -6.43 35.38
N LEU A 228 13.67 -6.95 36.00
CA LEU A 228 14.14 -8.35 35.85
C LEU A 228 13.07 -9.40 36.17
N LYS A 229 12.20 -9.16 37.17
CA LYS A 229 11.11 -10.08 37.52
C LYS A 229 10.08 -10.26 36.40
N GLU A 230 9.78 -9.19 35.66
CA GLU A 230 8.85 -9.25 34.52
C GLU A 230 9.48 -9.91 33.29
N LYS A 231 10.80 -9.74 33.10
CA LYS A 231 11.59 -10.49 32.10
C LYS A 231 11.47 -12.00 32.35
N GLU A 232 11.74 -12.45 33.58
CA GLU A 232 11.67 -13.86 33.98
C GLU A 232 10.26 -14.42 33.77
N ARG A 233 9.24 -13.76 34.33
CA ARG A 233 7.82 -14.09 34.17
C ARG A 233 7.41 -14.32 32.71
N ILE A 234 7.87 -13.47 31.78
CA ILE A 234 7.53 -13.56 30.36
C ILE A 234 8.29 -14.70 29.66
N LEU A 235 9.57 -14.90 29.98
CA LEU A 235 10.36 -16.00 29.41
C LEU A 235 9.83 -17.36 29.87
N GLU A 236 9.38 -17.49 31.12
CA GLU A 236 8.71 -18.69 31.63
C GLU A 236 7.34 -18.91 30.96
N LYS A 237 6.46 -17.90 30.99
CA LYS A 237 5.09 -17.96 30.42
C LYS A 237 5.09 -18.33 28.94
N TYR A 238 6.08 -17.87 28.18
CA TYR A 238 6.18 -18.09 26.74
C TYR A 238 7.32 -19.04 26.34
N SER A 239 7.86 -19.81 27.29
CA SER A 239 8.93 -20.81 27.09
C SER A 239 8.65 -21.81 25.96
N TYR A 240 7.38 -22.14 25.72
CA TYR A 240 6.96 -23.03 24.62
C TYR A 240 7.29 -22.50 23.21
N HIS A 241 7.55 -21.19 23.04
CA HIS A 241 8.07 -20.64 21.78
C HIS A 241 9.59 -20.85 21.61
N PHE A 242 10.29 -21.32 22.63
CA PHE A 242 11.74 -21.57 22.61
C PHE A 242 12.08 -23.05 22.44
N THR A 243 11.18 -23.96 22.79
CA THR A 243 11.39 -25.43 22.73
C THR A 243 11.03 -26.07 21.38
N ALA A 244 10.45 -25.31 20.44
CA ALA A 244 10.06 -25.81 19.12
C ALA A 244 11.24 -25.83 18.11
N GLU A 245 12.24 -26.68 18.34
CA GLU A 245 13.17 -27.11 17.29
C GLU A 245 12.66 -28.38 16.58
N GLY A 246 12.04 -28.20 15.40
CA GLY A 246 11.67 -29.28 14.49
C GLY A 246 10.39 -29.04 13.69
N PRO A 247 10.23 -29.58 12.48
CA PRO A 247 11.12 -30.56 11.83
C PRO A 247 12.17 -29.93 10.92
N SER A 248 13.28 -30.63 10.76
CA SER A 248 14.26 -30.37 9.71
C SER A 248 13.61 -30.47 8.33
N LYS A 249 13.89 -29.48 7.46
CA LYS A 249 13.57 -29.61 6.03
C LYS A 249 14.44 -30.71 5.43
N LYS A 250 13.95 -31.95 5.44
CA LYS A 250 14.39 -32.99 4.51
C LYS A 250 14.03 -32.52 3.10
N ASN A 251 14.94 -31.75 2.49
CA ASN A 251 14.96 -31.52 1.06
C ASN A 251 15.25 -32.87 0.38
N SER A 252 14.21 -33.68 0.20
CA SER A 252 14.22 -34.78 -0.76
C SER A 252 14.29 -34.17 -2.16
N ARG A 253 15.51 -33.83 -2.59
CA ARG A 253 15.84 -33.58 -3.99
C ARG A 253 15.92 -34.92 -4.70
N ASN A 254 14.77 -35.57 -4.88
CA ASN A 254 14.68 -36.62 -5.89
C ASN A 254 14.60 -35.95 -7.26
N SER A 255 15.79 -35.77 -7.86
CA SER A 255 15.93 -35.34 -9.24
C SER A 255 15.38 -36.42 -10.16
N SER A 256 14.19 -36.20 -10.72
CA SER A 256 13.66 -36.98 -11.85
C SER A 256 14.45 -36.67 -13.11
N LYS A 257 15.73 -37.09 -13.15
CA LYS A 257 16.60 -36.96 -14.31
C LYS A 257 16.27 -38.10 -15.28
N SER A 258 15.64 -37.71 -16.38
CA SER A 258 15.36 -38.52 -17.57
C SER A 258 16.35 -39.66 -17.85
N LYS A 259 15.83 -40.87 -18.01
CA LYS A 259 16.42 -41.90 -18.87
C LYS A 259 15.35 -42.41 -19.84
N LYS A 260 15.59 -42.20 -21.14
CA LYS A 260 14.92 -42.86 -22.26
C LYS A 260 15.61 -44.22 -22.55
N ILE A 261 15.05 -44.96 -23.50
CA ILE A 261 15.67 -46.06 -24.31
C ILE A 261 15.68 -47.44 -23.58
N PRO A 262 15.44 -48.59 -24.27
CA PRO A 262 15.17 -48.81 -25.71
C PRO A 262 13.82 -49.47 -26.05
N LEU A 263 13.49 -49.39 -27.34
CA LEU A 263 12.58 -50.30 -28.07
C LEU A 263 13.45 -51.38 -28.76
N VAL A 264 13.13 -52.67 -28.60
CA VAL A 264 13.48 -53.88 -29.42
C VAL A 264 12.85 -55.05 -28.62
N SER A 265 11.71 -55.61 -29.03
CA SER A 265 11.52 -56.64 -30.08
C SER A 265 11.83 -58.05 -29.59
N GLU A 266 10.78 -58.81 -29.25
CA GLU A 266 10.78 -60.27 -29.24
C GLU A 266 9.62 -60.80 -30.10
N LYS A 267 9.89 -61.90 -30.82
CA LYS A 267 9.04 -62.45 -31.88
C LYS A 267 9.21 -63.96 -31.87
N GLY A 268 8.15 -64.68 -31.52
CA GLY A 268 8.16 -66.14 -31.40
C GLY A 268 8.88 -66.63 -30.13
N GLU A 269 8.67 -67.87 -29.67
CA GLU A 269 7.74 -68.89 -30.20
C GLU A 269 7.51 -70.00 -29.16
N HIS A 270 6.41 -70.73 -29.32
CA HIS A 270 6.07 -72.00 -28.63
C HIS A 270 5.76 -71.93 -27.11
N LYS A 271 4.57 -72.44 -26.69
CA LYS A 271 4.16 -73.86 -26.46
C LYS A 271 4.91 -74.45 -25.25
N GLU A 272 4.28 -75.16 -24.32
CA GLU A 272 3.10 -76.03 -24.45
C GLU A 272 2.45 -76.33 -23.07
N SER A 273 1.19 -76.81 -23.10
CA SER A 273 0.51 -77.67 -22.09
C SER A 273 0.39 -77.23 -20.62
N GLY A 274 -0.85 -77.26 -20.09
CA GLY A 274 -1.15 -77.04 -18.67
C GLY A 274 -2.65 -77.01 -18.37
N GLU A 275 -3.41 -77.94 -18.95
CA GLU A 275 -4.87 -78.00 -18.91
C GLU A 275 -5.39 -78.66 -17.62
N SER A 276 -6.36 -78.03 -16.94
CA SER A 276 -7.32 -78.75 -16.10
C SER A 276 -8.63 -77.97 -15.96
N SER A 277 -9.74 -78.61 -16.32
CA SER A 277 -11.14 -78.17 -16.20
C SER A 277 -11.49 -77.62 -14.80
N ALA A 278 -12.42 -76.68 -14.60
CA ALA A 278 -13.71 -76.41 -15.26
C ALA A 278 -14.79 -77.46 -14.97
N GLU A 279 -15.59 -77.22 -13.92
CA GLU A 279 -16.89 -77.86 -13.71
C GLU A 279 -18.01 -76.81 -13.70
N GLU A 280 -19.22 -77.28 -13.97
CA GLU A 280 -20.52 -76.61 -13.92
C GLU A 280 -21.01 -75.76 -15.12
N GLN A 281 -21.88 -76.45 -15.90
CA GLN A 281 -23.13 -75.99 -16.56
C GLN A 281 -23.04 -75.27 -17.92
#